data_AF-A0A9E6E3M9-F1
#
_entry.id   AF-A0A9E6E3M9-F1
#
_cell.length_a   1.000
_cell.length_b   1.000
_cell.length_c   1.000
_cell.angle_alpha   90.00
_cell.angle_beta   90.00
_cell.angle_gamma   90.00
#
_symmetry.space_group_name_H-M   'P 1'
#
loop_
_entity.id
_entity.type
_entity.pdbx_description
1 polymer ?
#
loop_
_entity_poly.entity_id
_entity_poly.type
_entity_poly.pdbx_seq_one_letter_code
_entity_poly.pdbx_strand_id
1 'polypeptide(L)'
;MYAFAAINMAEVNAYAYEGLAEICANSRNILGSELKEIKVLYLSKKRSRQAMFPADPNFAYYAAKQLWDIGTGDHPSFDECVSLLSK
;
A
#
# COMPACT_ATOMS: atom_id res chain seq x y z
N MET A 1 -29.12 18.78 0.97
CA MET A 1 -27.70 19.12 1.16
C MET A 1 -26.90 17.84 1.01
N TYR A 2 -26.20 17.65 -0.11
CA TYR A 2 -25.18 16.60 -0.19
C TYR A 2 -23.97 17.12 0.57
N ALA A 3 -23.72 16.58 1.76
CA ALA A 3 -22.44 16.78 2.43
C ALA A 3 -21.40 16.11 1.53
N PHE A 4 -20.58 16.90 0.82
CA PHE A 4 -19.33 16.39 0.29
C PHE A 4 -18.52 15.97 1.52
N ALA A 5 -18.48 14.66 1.79
CA ALA A 5 -17.55 14.11 2.74
C ALA A 5 -16.15 14.54 2.26
N ALA A 6 -15.51 15.45 2.99
CA ALA A 6 -14.15 15.84 2.68
C ALA A 6 -13.31 14.57 2.73
N ILE A 7 -12.68 14.22 1.60
CA ILE A 7 -11.83 13.04 1.51
C ILE A 7 -10.68 13.23 2.49
N ASN A 8 -10.59 12.34 3.48
CA ASN A 8 -9.48 12.35 4.41
C ASN A 8 -8.23 11.83 3.69
N MET A 9 -7.40 12.74 3.17
CA MET A 9 -6.18 12.37 2.45
C MET A 9 -5.20 11.56 3.32
N ALA A 10 -5.22 11.72 4.65
CA ALA A 10 -4.40 10.89 5.54
C ALA A 10 -4.86 9.43 5.54
N GLU A 11 -6.17 9.21 5.48
CA GLU A 11 -6.77 7.87 5.34
C GLU A 11 -6.43 7.27 3.98
N VAL A 12 -6.64 8.01 2.90
CA VAL A 12 -6.31 7.56 1.52
C VAL A 12 -4.84 7.18 1.42
N ASN A 13 -3.94 8.01 1.96
CA ASN A 13 -2.51 7.72 1.95
C ASN A 13 -2.18 6.44 2.75
N ALA A 14 -2.75 6.28 3.95
CA ALA A 14 -2.51 5.10 4.78
C ALA A 14 -2.96 3.81 4.08
N TYR A 15 -4.13 3.84 3.41
CA TYR A 15 -4.62 2.74 2.59
C TYR A 15 -3.76 2.48 1.37
N ALA A 16 -3.33 3.54 0.67
CA ALA A 16 -2.46 3.41 -0.50
C ALA A 16 -1.13 2.74 -0.12
N TYR A 17 -0.49 3.17 0.98
CA TYR A 17 0.77 2.58 1.43
C TYR A 17 0.62 1.10 1.81
N GLU A 18 -0.48 0.70 2.44
CA GLU A 18 -0.74 -0.72 2.69
C GLU A 18 -0.94 -1.49 1.39
N GLY A 19 -1.76 -0.97 0.47
CA GLY A 19 -2.04 -1.61 -0.82
C GLY A 19 -0.78 -1.80 -1.66
N LEU A 20 0.04 -0.76 -1.75
CA LEU A 20 1.33 -0.81 -2.43
C LEU A 20 2.25 -1.84 -1.78
N ALA A 21 2.34 -1.85 -0.44
CA ALA A 21 3.19 -2.81 0.26
C ALA A 21 2.71 -4.26 0.08
N GLU A 22 1.40 -4.48 -0.02
CA GLU A 22 0.83 -5.80 -0.31
C GLU A 22 1.13 -6.24 -1.76
N ILE A 23 1.01 -5.34 -2.73
CA ILE A 23 1.37 -5.61 -4.13
C ILE A 23 2.86 -5.98 -4.21
N CYS A 24 3.73 -5.18 -3.59
CA CYS A 24 5.15 -5.45 -3.50
C CYS A 24 5.46 -6.80 -2.84
N ALA A 25 4.78 -7.15 -1.74
CA ALA A 25 4.97 -8.41 -1.04
C ALA A 25 4.53 -9.65 -1.83
N ASN A 26 3.73 -9.45 -2.88
CA ASN A 26 3.25 -10.49 -3.80
C ASN A 26 3.87 -10.37 -5.21
N SER A 27 4.79 -9.43 -5.44
CA SER A 27 5.45 -9.25 -6.73
C SER A 27 6.27 -10.48 -7.10
N ARG A 28 6.14 -10.94 -8.35
CA ARG A 28 6.92 -12.05 -8.89
C ARG A 28 8.38 -11.68 -9.15
N ASN A 29 8.70 -10.39 -9.15
CA ASN A 29 10.03 -9.87 -9.41
C ASN A 29 10.90 -9.74 -8.15
N ILE A 30 10.37 -10.04 -6.97
CA ILE A 30 11.06 -9.87 -5.67
C ILE A 30 11.19 -11.24 -4.98
N LEU A 31 12.42 -11.66 -4.68
CA LEU A 31 12.72 -13.01 -4.18
C LEU A 31 13.68 -12.96 -2.98
N GLY A 32 13.88 -14.12 -2.34
CA GLY A 32 14.95 -14.28 -1.35
C GLY A 32 14.89 -13.32 -0.16
N SER A 33 16.00 -12.64 0.12
CA SER A 33 16.14 -11.68 1.22
C SER A 33 15.32 -10.40 0.99
N GLU A 34 15.24 -9.92 -0.24
CA GLU A 34 14.45 -8.73 -0.61
C GLU A 34 12.96 -8.95 -0.31
N LEU A 35 12.45 -10.15 -0.63
CA LEU A 35 11.06 -10.49 -0.32
C LEU A 35 10.78 -10.50 1.20
N LYS A 36 11.75 -10.91 2.01
CA LYS A 36 11.61 -10.87 3.47
C LYS A 36 11.52 -9.43 3.97
N GLU A 37 12.35 -8.55 3.42
CA GLU A 37 12.35 -7.13 3.76
C GLU A 37 11.01 -6.45 3.40
N ILE A 38 10.53 -6.67 2.18
CA ILE A 38 9.23 -6.14 1.75
C ILE A 38 8.08 -6.67 2.61
N LYS A 39 8.10 -7.95 3.01
CA LYS A 39 7.07 -8.50 3.92
C LYS A 39 7.06 -7.82 5.28
N VAL A 40 8.23 -7.44 5.80
CA VAL A 40 8.31 -6.66 7.05
C VAL A 40 7.71 -5.27 6.86
N LEU A 41 8.02 -4.60 5.74
CA LEU A 41 7.42 -3.30 5.41
C LEU A 41 5.89 -3.39 5.27
N TYR A 42 5.38 -4.42 4.59
CA TYR A 42 3.94 -4.68 4.48
C TYR A 42 3.27 -4.80 5.85
N LEU A 43 3.80 -5.66 6.73
CA LEU A 43 3.24 -5.84 8.06
C LEU A 43 3.28 -4.54 8.89
N SER A 44 4.33 -3.73 8.73
CA SER A 44 4.46 -2.43 9.38
C SER A 44 3.37 -1.46 8.92
N LYS A 45 3.24 -1.24 7.61
CA LYS A 45 2.24 -0.31 7.03
C LYS A 45 0.81 -0.76 7.33
N LYS A 46 0.53 -2.07 7.24
CA LYS A 46 -0.77 -2.66 7.64
C LYS A 46 -1.13 -2.36 9.09
N ARG A 47 -0.20 -2.53 10.03
CA ARG A 47 -0.42 -2.21 11.44
C ARG A 47 -0.64 -0.72 11.66
N SER A 48 0.17 0.14 11.04
CA SER A 48 0.00 1.59 11.13
C SER A 48 -1.37 2.05 10.63
N ARG A 49 -1.82 1.51 9.49
CA ARG A 49 -3.16 1.82 8.96
C ARG A 49 -4.25 1.29 9.89
N GLN A 50 -4.12 0.08 10.46
CA GLN A 50 -5.07 -0.46 11.47
C GLN A 50 -5.16 0.37 12.74
N ALA A 51 -4.07 0.99 13.17
CA ALA A 51 -4.07 1.86 14.33
C ALA A 51 -4.79 3.19 14.08
N MET A 52 -4.78 3.68 12.84
CA MET A 52 -5.35 4.98 12.47
C MET A 52 -6.79 4.88 11.95
N PHE A 53 -7.10 3.84 11.18
CA PHE A 53 -8.38 3.70 10.48
C PHE A 53 -8.91 2.25 10.55
N PRO A 54 -10.20 2.06 10.92
CA PRO A 54 -10.84 0.75 10.91
C PRO A 54 -10.91 0.18 9.50
N ALA A 55 -10.81 -1.15 9.37
CA ALA A 55 -10.41 -1.81 8.12
C ALA A 55 -11.49 -1.84 7.01
N ASP A 56 -11.17 -1.23 5.86
CA ASP A 56 -11.70 -1.57 4.53
C ASP A 56 -10.55 -2.03 3.60
N PRO A 57 -10.21 -3.33 3.60
CA PRO A 57 -9.09 -3.84 2.83
C PRO A 57 -9.28 -3.73 1.30
N ASN A 58 -10.52 -3.58 0.81
CA ASN A 58 -10.78 -3.44 -0.63
C ASN A 58 -10.34 -2.07 -1.16
N PHE A 59 -10.30 -1.05 -0.29
CA PHE A 59 -9.90 0.29 -0.67
C PHE A 59 -8.38 0.45 -0.85
N ALA A 60 -7.57 -0.39 -0.18
CA ALA A 60 -6.10 -0.27 -0.20
C ALA A 60 -5.51 -0.36 -1.62
N TYR A 61 -5.91 -1.37 -2.40
CA TYR A 61 -5.44 -1.55 -3.77
C TYR A 61 -5.91 -0.44 -4.71
N TYR A 62 -7.16 0.01 -4.53
CA TYR A 62 -7.68 1.13 -5.29
C TYR A 62 -6.88 2.41 -5.01
N ALA A 63 -6.62 2.71 -3.73
CA ALA A 63 -5.86 3.88 -3.33
C ALA A 63 -4.42 3.84 -3.87
N ALA A 64 -3.75 2.68 -3.81
CA ALA A 64 -2.42 2.51 -4.39
C ALA A 64 -2.40 2.81 -5.90
N LYS A 65 -3.39 2.32 -6.64
CA LYS A 65 -3.53 2.59 -8.08
C LYS A 65 -3.78 4.08 -8.36
N GLN A 66 -4.61 4.75 -7.56
CA GLN A 66 -4.86 6.19 -7.76
C GLN A 66 -3.62 7.06 -7.50
N LEU A 67 -2.75 6.66 -6.56
CA LEU A 67 -1.58 7.46 -6.18
C LEU A 67 -0.34 7.19 -7.02
N TRP A 68 -0.10 5.92 -7.40
CA TRP A 68 1.13 5.50 -8.05
C TRP A 68 0.93 4.71 -9.34
N ASP A 69 -0.32 4.55 -9.80
CA ASP A 69 -0.69 3.70 -10.95
C ASP A 69 -0.21 2.24 -10.82
N ILE A 70 -0.12 1.75 -9.58
CA ILE A 70 0.26 0.37 -9.24
C ILE A 70 -0.97 -0.32 -8.63
N GLY A 71 -1.46 -1.36 -9.30
CA GLY A 71 -2.65 -2.11 -8.93
C GLY A 71 -2.42 -3.60 -8.74
N THR A 72 -3.51 -4.29 -8.40
CA THR A 72 -3.53 -5.74 -8.23
C THR A 72 -3.13 -6.44 -9.52
N GLY A 73 -2.13 -7.32 -9.45
CA GLY A 73 -1.59 -8.04 -10.60
C GLY A 73 -0.30 -7.45 -11.18
N ASP A 74 0.07 -6.23 -10.77
CA ASP A 74 1.35 -5.66 -11.14
C ASP A 74 2.52 -6.34 -10.40
N HIS A 75 3.71 -6.23 -10.98
CA HIS A 75 4.92 -6.87 -10.49
C HIS A 75 6.05 -5.83 -10.39
N PRO A 76 5.96 -4.85 -9.47
CA PRO A 76 7.02 -3.87 -9.27
C PRO A 76 8.33 -4.55 -8.83
N SER A 77 9.45 -3.95 -9.21
CA SER A 77 10.78 -4.35 -8.75
C SER A 77 11.01 -4.00 -7.28
N PHE A 78 12.03 -4.59 -6.67
CA PHE A 78 12.39 -4.28 -5.29
C PHE A 78 12.72 -2.79 -5.09
N ASP A 79 13.51 -2.20 -5.98
CA ASP A 79 13.91 -0.80 -5.91
C ASP A 79 12.70 0.15 -6.01
N GLU A 80 11.76 -0.13 -6.92
CA GLU A 80 10.50 0.64 -7.01
C GLU A 80 9.72 0.57 -5.70
N CYS A 81 9.56 -0.63 -5.14
CA CYS A 81 8.87 -0.83 -3.87
C CYS A 81 9.53 -0.07 -2.71
N VAL A 82 10.85 -0.16 -2.55
CA VAL A 82 11.56 0.53 -1.46
C VAL A 82 11.52 2.04 -1.65
N SER A 83 11.68 2.54 -2.87
CA SER A 83 11.68 3.99 -3.16
C SER A 83 10.34 4.66 -2.80
N LEU A 84 9.23 3.92 -2.96
CA LEU A 84 7.89 4.40 -2.67
C LEU A 84 7.50 4.17 -1.20
N LEU A 85 7.83 3.01 -0.63
CA LEU A 85 7.41 2.64 0.74
C LEU A 85 8.25 3.27 1.86
N SER A 86 9.46 3.74 1.53
CA SER A 86 10.36 4.39 2.50
C SER A 86 10.06 5.87 2.73
N LYS A 87 9.04 6.42 2.04
CA LYS A 87 8.49 7.75 2.33
C LYS A 87 7.49 7.70 3.49
#